data_AF-A0A2B4RKI6-F1
#
_entry.id   AF-A0A2B4RKI6-F1
#
_cell.length_a   1.000
_cell.length_b   1.000
_cell.length_c   1.000
_cell.angle_alpha   90.00
_cell.angle_beta   90.00
_cell.angle_gamma   90.00
#
_symmetry.space_group_name_H-M   'P 1'
#
loop_
_entity.id
_entity.type
_entity.pdbx_description
1 polymer ?
#
loop_
_entity_poly.entity_id
_entity_poly.type
_entity_poly.pdbx_seq_one_letter_code
_entity_poly.pdbx_strand_id
1 'polypeptide(L)'
;MASRFGIVDEEGIDELKELSENENSKKSTEQWKNVFVKWATQRGKEKNLEGYECVDLDKTLSQFYAEVRKESGEDYEPDSLRVMQAASERHLKSKLYPKSIIKDREFLSSRKVLEGKARKLREEGRGKQKRITNHSARKTVVKKLKSSGIPKCEIKIITGHTSAQGLDDYDSGDEREQQMISNIIDNSGPATSRGVLSQLYPVRSSAFPSSAPGHVYNFNNCSVALNGDNSVIIQPRKAQALARSTPEKIVIQDSESK
;
A
#
# COMPACT_ATOMS: atom_id res chain seq x y z
N MET A 1 32.54 15.60 -38.81
CA MET A 1 31.41 14.91 -38.16
C MET A 1 31.77 14.75 -36.69
N ALA A 2 31.09 15.43 -35.77
CA ALA A 2 31.31 15.18 -34.35
C ALA A 2 30.79 13.76 -34.01
N SER A 3 31.56 13.00 -33.24
CA SER A 3 31.14 11.67 -32.77
C SER A 3 29.90 11.80 -31.89
N ARG A 4 28.94 10.89 -32.04
CA ARG A 4 27.73 10.80 -31.20
C ARG A 4 28.06 10.44 -29.75
N PHE A 5 29.19 9.76 -29.51
CA PHE A 5 29.60 9.28 -28.19
C PHE A 5 30.77 10.12 -27.68
N GLY A 6 30.61 10.67 -26.47
CA GLY A 6 31.68 11.34 -25.74
C GLY A 6 32.68 10.33 -25.18
N ILE A 7 33.93 10.76 -25.02
CA ILE A 7 34.95 10.00 -24.29
C ILE A 7 34.82 10.44 -22.82
N VAL A 8 34.59 9.48 -21.94
CA VAL A 8 34.59 9.66 -20.48
C VAL A 8 35.69 8.77 -19.93
N ASP A 9 36.54 9.32 -19.07
CA ASP A 9 37.59 8.61 -18.38
C ASP A 9 37.05 7.87 -17.14
N GLU A 10 37.89 7.06 -16.50
CA GLU A 10 37.50 6.30 -15.31
C GLU A 10 37.06 7.22 -14.16
N GLU A 11 37.70 8.39 -14.03
CA GLU A 11 37.35 9.40 -13.02
C GLU A 11 35.93 9.94 -13.24
N GLY A 12 35.56 10.30 -14.48
CA GLY A 12 34.19 10.71 -14.81
C GLY A 12 33.17 9.59 -14.64
N ILE A 13 33.54 8.32 -14.84
CA ILE A 13 32.66 7.17 -14.56
C ILE A 13 32.42 7.04 -13.04
N ASP A 14 33.45 7.25 -12.22
CA ASP A 14 33.34 7.16 -10.77
C ASP A 14 32.58 8.35 -10.16
N GLU A 15 32.76 9.56 -10.70
CA GLU A 15 31.96 10.74 -10.31
C GLU A 15 30.46 10.50 -10.56
N LEU A 16 30.11 9.91 -11.71
CA LEU A 16 28.72 9.55 -12.01
C LEU A 16 28.17 8.48 -11.05
N LYS A 17 28.98 7.51 -10.63
CA LYS A 17 28.59 6.53 -9.61
C LYS A 17 28.31 7.24 -8.28
N GLU A 18 29.18 8.15 -7.86
CA GLU A 18 29.02 8.88 -6.60
C GLU A 18 27.77 9.77 -6.60
N LEU A 19 27.49 10.47 -7.71
CA LEU A 19 26.29 11.29 -7.89
C LEU A 19 25.00 10.47 -7.92
N SER A 20 25.06 9.20 -8.32
CA SER A 20 23.89 8.31 -8.33
C SER A 20 23.48 7.89 -6.91
N GLU A 21 24.38 8.00 -5.94
CA GLU A 21 24.11 7.62 -4.57
C GLU A 21 23.31 8.70 -3.84
N ASN A 22 22.16 8.31 -3.29
CA ASN A 22 21.36 9.20 -2.48
C ASN A 22 22.03 9.45 -1.12
N GLU A 23 22.31 10.71 -0.80
CA GLU A 23 22.91 11.13 0.48
C GLU A 23 22.16 10.61 1.72
N ASN A 24 20.83 10.55 1.67
CA ASN A 24 20.04 9.98 2.77
C ASN A 24 20.30 8.46 2.92
N SER A 25 20.56 7.76 1.81
CA SER A 25 20.92 6.34 1.84
C SER A 25 22.33 6.11 2.38
N LYS A 26 23.31 6.97 2.06
CA LYS A 26 24.65 6.93 2.66
C LYS A 26 24.57 7.09 4.18
N LYS A 27 23.91 8.16 4.64
CA LYS A 27 23.73 8.45 6.07
C LYS A 27 23.01 7.32 6.80
N SER A 28 21.93 6.79 6.24
CA SER A 28 21.21 5.65 6.81
C SER A 28 22.08 4.39 6.88
N THR A 29 22.90 4.15 5.86
CA THR A 29 23.80 2.98 5.83
C THR A 29 24.86 3.07 6.93
N GLU A 30 25.49 4.23 7.10
CA GLU A 30 26.48 4.43 8.16
C GLU A 30 25.85 4.32 9.55
N GLN A 31 24.63 4.82 9.74
CA GLN A 31 23.90 4.64 11.01
C GLN A 31 23.69 3.15 11.35
N TRP A 32 23.18 2.34 10.41
CA TRP A 32 22.94 0.92 10.67
C TRP A 32 24.22 0.10 10.83
N LYS A 33 25.28 0.47 10.10
CA LYS A 33 26.62 -0.09 10.31
C LYS A 33 27.12 0.18 11.73
N ASN A 34 26.96 1.40 12.24
CA ASN A 34 27.34 1.73 13.61
C ASN A 34 26.54 0.95 14.65
N VAL A 35 25.25 0.69 14.41
CA VAL A 35 24.43 -0.19 15.27
C VAL A 35 24.99 -1.61 15.27
N PHE A 36 25.36 -2.16 14.11
CA PHE A 36 25.99 -3.47 14.03
C PHE A 36 27.33 -3.51 14.78
N VAL A 37 28.21 -2.53 14.56
CA VAL A 37 29.52 -2.46 15.23
C VAL A 37 29.38 -2.38 16.76
N LYS A 38 28.42 -1.60 17.27
CA LYS A 38 28.11 -1.54 18.71
C LYS A 38 27.68 -2.92 19.23
N TRP A 39 26.74 -3.57 18.55
CA TRP A 39 26.27 -4.90 18.92
C TRP A 39 27.39 -5.95 18.87
N ALA A 40 28.18 -5.97 17.80
CA ALA A 40 29.29 -6.91 17.63
C ALA A 40 30.34 -6.75 18.73
N THR A 41 30.66 -5.50 19.09
CA THR A 41 31.58 -5.20 20.21
C THR A 41 31.05 -5.76 21.54
N GLN A 42 29.76 -5.59 21.84
CA GLN A 42 29.14 -6.10 23.06
C GLN A 42 29.07 -7.63 23.11
N ARG A 43 29.01 -8.29 21.96
CA ARG A 43 28.96 -9.75 21.84
C ARG A 43 30.34 -10.40 21.61
N GLY A 44 31.41 -9.62 21.59
CA GLY A 44 32.77 -10.11 21.33
C GLY A 44 32.93 -10.70 19.92
N LYS A 45 32.24 -10.13 18.94
CA LYS A 45 32.24 -10.57 17.54
C LYS A 45 33.06 -9.65 16.64
N GLU A 46 33.44 -10.18 15.47
CA GLU A 46 34.08 -9.39 14.41
C GLU A 46 33.12 -8.26 13.96
N LYS A 47 33.68 -7.05 13.86
CA LYS A 47 32.94 -5.81 13.61
C LYS A 47 32.75 -5.55 12.12
N ASN A 48 33.63 -6.10 11.29
CA ASN A 48 33.59 -5.98 9.85
C ASN A 48 32.69 -7.07 9.26
N LEU A 49 31.58 -6.68 8.63
CA LEU A 49 30.61 -7.61 8.05
C LEU A 49 31.21 -8.40 6.87
N GLU A 50 32.07 -7.75 6.09
CA GLU A 50 32.74 -8.30 4.92
C GLU A 50 33.80 -9.35 5.27
N GLY A 51 34.27 -9.39 6.52
CA GLY A 51 35.28 -10.35 6.98
C GLY A 51 34.72 -11.75 7.24
N TYR A 52 33.41 -11.93 7.22
CA TYR A 52 32.77 -13.22 7.49
C TYR A 52 32.60 -14.06 6.22
N GLU A 53 32.85 -15.36 6.34
CA GLU A 53 32.35 -16.33 5.36
C GLU A 53 30.81 -16.40 5.38
N CYS A 54 30.19 -16.77 4.26
CA CYS A 54 28.74 -16.68 4.09
C CYS A 54 27.94 -17.40 5.18
N VAL A 55 28.42 -18.58 5.61
CA VAL A 55 27.74 -19.40 6.63
C VAL A 55 27.76 -18.71 7.99
N ASP A 56 28.91 -18.14 8.36
CA ASP A 56 29.05 -17.48 9.67
C ASP A 56 28.46 -16.06 9.67
N LEU A 57 28.43 -15.42 8.50
CA LEU A 57 27.69 -14.18 8.30
C LEU A 57 26.19 -14.41 8.50
N ASP A 58 25.60 -15.45 7.92
CA ASP A 58 24.17 -15.75 8.10
C ASP A 58 23.81 -16.07 9.56
N LYS A 59 24.63 -16.85 10.26
CA LYS A 59 24.46 -17.10 11.70
C LYS A 59 24.57 -15.80 12.50
N THR A 60 25.56 -14.96 12.18
CA THR A 60 25.80 -13.70 12.88
C THR A 60 24.67 -12.70 12.64
N LEU A 61 24.20 -12.57 11.41
CA LEU A 61 23.05 -11.74 11.06
C LEU A 61 21.77 -12.26 11.72
N SER A 62 21.58 -13.58 11.80
CA SER A 62 20.44 -14.17 12.52
C SER A 62 20.40 -13.72 13.99
N GLN A 63 21.54 -13.80 14.69
CA GLN A 63 21.65 -13.36 16.08
C GLN A 63 21.47 -11.84 16.21
N PHE A 64 22.13 -11.07 15.35
CA PHE A 64 22.01 -9.61 15.33
C PHE A 64 20.56 -9.17 15.14
N TYR A 65 19.87 -9.72 14.14
CA TYR A 65 18.48 -9.38 13.85
C TYR A 65 17.53 -9.77 14.98
N ALA A 66 17.75 -10.91 15.65
CA ALA A 66 16.98 -11.29 16.82
C ALA A 66 17.15 -10.28 17.98
N GLU A 67 18.36 -9.80 18.21
CA GLU A 67 18.71 -9.02 19.40
C GLU A 67 18.62 -7.49 19.23
N VAL A 68 18.67 -6.98 18.00
CA VAL A 68 18.79 -5.54 17.74
C VAL A 68 17.61 -4.74 18.33
N ARG A 69 17.94 -3.71 19.11
CA ARG A 69 17.00 -2.83 19.83
C ARG A 69 17.55 -1.41 19.87
N LYS A 70 16.67 -0.44 20.12
CA LYS A 70 17.06 0.96 20.37
C LYS A 70 17.85 1.05 21.67
N GLU A 71 18.55 2.16 21.86
CA GLU A 71 19.28 2.45 23.11
C GLU A 71 18.34 2.54 24.33
N SER A 72 17.06 2.87 24.13
CA SER A 72 16.03 2.82 25.18
C SER A 72 15.65 1.41 25.63
N GLY A 73 16.13 0.36 24.96
CA GLY A 73 15.73 -1.03 25.18
C GLY A 73 14.45 -1.45 24.45
N GLU A 74 13.76 -0.52 23.79
CA GLU A 74 12.61 -0.83 22.93
C GLU A 74 13.05 -1.46 21.61
N ASP A 75 12.21 -2.34 21.06
CA ASP A 75 12.41 -2.84 19.70
C ASP A 75 12.26 -1.72 18.65
N TYR A 76 12.97 -1.85 17.53
CA TYR A 76 12.75 -1.02 16.36
C TYR A 76 11.38 -1.31 15.70
N GLU A 77 10.89 -0.39 14.87
CA GLU A 77 9.69 -0.64 14.07
C GLU A 77 9.97 -1.71 12.98
N PRO A 78 8.95 -2.48 12.56
CA PRO A 78 9.09 -3.48 11.49
C PRO A 78 9.72 -2.95 10.20
N ASP A 79 9.40 -1.72 9.79
CA ASP A 79 9.94 -1.13 8.56
C ASP A 79 11.39 -0.68 8.73
N SER A 80 11.77 -0.19 9.93
CA SER A 80 13.16 0.12 10.25
C SER A 80 14.06 -1.11 10.13
N LEU A 81 13.56 -2.28 10.50
CA LEU A 81 14.29 -3.55 10.34
C LEU A 81 14.56 -3.88 8.86
N ARG A 82 13.64 -3.54 7.95
CA ARG A 82 13.84 -3.71 6.50
C ARG A 82 14.88 -2.73 5.96
N VAL A 83 14.85 -1.48 6.43
CA VAL A 83 15.87 -0.46 6.09
C VAL A 83 17.26 -0.90 6.57
N MET A 84 17.35 -1.48 7.77
CA MET A 84 18.59 -2.04 8.30
C MET A 84 19.16 -3.14 7.39
N GLN A 85 18.32 -4.09 6.95
CA GLN A 85 18.78 -5.15 6.02
C GLN A 85 19.27 -4.56 4.69
N ALA A 86 18.56 -3.58 4.15
CA ALA A 86 18.98 -2.90 2.91
C ALA A 86 20.31 -2.14 3.11
N ALA A 87 20.53 -1.52 4.26
CA ALA A 87 21.79 -0.89 4.60
C ALA A 87 22.95 -1.91 4.65
N SER A 88 22.77 -3.04 5.33
CA SER A 88 23.77 -4.12 5.35
C SER A 88 24.08 -4.64 3.95
N GLU A 89 23.07 -4.88 3.11
CA GLU A 89 23.25 -5.30 1.71
C GLU A 89 24.04 -4.27 0.90
N ARG A 90 23.70 -2.98 1.01
CA ARG A 90 24.42 -1.90 0.31
C ARG A 90 25.88 -1.85 0.73
N HIS A 91 26.15 -1.96 2.03
CA HIS A 91 27.52 -1.96 2.56
C HIS A 91 28.33 -3.15 2.06
N LEU A 92 27.75 -4.36 2.07
CA LEU A 92 28.41 -5.56 1.56
C LEU A 92 28.72 -5.44 0.06
N LYS A 93 27.81 -4.86 -0.73
CA LYS A 93 28.05 -4.61 -2.16
C LYS A 93 29.17 -3.61 -2.40
N SER A 94 29.24 -2.52 -1.63
CA SER A 94 30.33 -1.55 -1.79
C SER A 94 31.69 -2.12 -1.40
N LYS A 95 31.71 -3.16 -0.56
CA LYS A 95 32.90 -3.97 -0.24
C LYS A 95 33.13 -5.16 -1.18
N LEU A 96 32.38 -5.25 -2.28
CA LEU A 96 32.47 -6.33 -3.26
C LEU A 96 32.26 -7.73 -2.66
N TYR A 97 31.42 -7.82 -1.63
CA TYR A 97 31.09 -9.11 -1.03
C TYR A 97 30.37 -10.00 -2.07
N PRO A 98 30.76 -11.27 -2.21
CA PRO A 98 30.39 -12.09 -3.37
C PRO A 98 28.93 -12.53 -3.42
N LYS A 99 28.18 -12.42 -2.31
CA LYS A 99 26.78 -12.87 -2.21
C LYS A 99 25.85 -11.79 -1.65
N SER A 100 24.61 -11.81 -2.11
CA SER A 100 23.53 -10.95 -1.62
C SER A 100 22.84 -11.58 -0.42
N ILE A 101 22.81 -10.84 0.70
CA ILE A 101 22.09 -11.25 1.91
C ILE A 101 20.57 -11.18 1.76
N ILE A 102 20.09 -10.51 0.71
CA ILE A 102 18.67 -10.40 0.37
C ILE A 102 18.23 -11.53 -0.55
N LYS A 103 19.05 -11.90 -1.55
CA LYS A 103 18.64 -12.82 -2.63
C LYS A 103 19.13 -14.25 -2.39
N ASP A 104 20.38 -14.43 -1.98
CA ASP A 104 21.04 -15.73 -2.03
C ASP A 104 20.59 -16.67 -0.91
N ARG A 105 20.54 -17.96 -1.24
CA ARG A 105 19.96 -19.02 -0.39
C ARG A 105 20.74 -19.22 0.92
N GLU A 106 22.01 -18.88 0.93
CA GLU A 106 22.90 -18.97 2.10
C GLU A 106 22.40 -18.11 3.26
N PHE A 107 21.61 -17.08 2.96
CA PHE A 107 21.06 -16.15 3.95
C PHE A 107 19.60 -16.44 4.30
N LEU A 108 19.13 -17.68 4.15
CA LEU A 108 17.74 -18.04 4.46
C LEU A 108 17.42 -17.95 5.96
N SER A 109 18.36 -18.30 6.84
CA SER A 109 18.10 -18.27 8.29
C SER A 109 17.92 -16.84 8.78
N SER A 110 18.88 -15.96 8.48
CA SER A 110 18.83 -14.55 8.90
C SER A 110 17.60 -13.84 8.35
N ARG A 111 17.23 -14.09 7.08
CA ARG A 111 16.00 -13.56 6.48
C ARG A 111 14.75 -14.02 7.22
N LYS A 112 14.63 -15.31 7.54
CA LYS A 112 13.50 -15.85 8.31
C LYS A 112 13.41 -15.25 9.70
N VAL A 113 14.54 -15.07 10.39
CA VAL A 113 14.58 -14.46 11.72
C VAL A 113 14.12 -13.01 11.67
N LEU A 114 14.64 -12.21 10.74
CA LEU A 114 14.26 -10.81 10.58
C LEU A 114 12.77 -10.66 10.24
N GLU A 115 12.27 -11.51 9.33
CA GLU A 115 10.87 -11.51 8.93
C GLU A 115 9.95 -11.94 10.08
N GLY A 116 10.34 -12.98 10.83
CA GLY A 116 9.63 -13.43 12.02
C GLY A 116 9.55 -12.35 13.10
N LYS A 117 10.66 -11.66 13.38
CA LYS A 117 10.70 -10.54 14.31
C LYS A 117 9.80 -9.39 13.84
N ALA A 118 9.90 -9.00 12.57
CA ALA A 118 9.07 -7.95 12.01
C ALA A 118 7.57 -8.31 12.03
N ARG A 119 7.22 -9.59 11.85
CA ARG A 119 5.83 -10.08 11.95
C ARG A 119 5.31 -9.99 13.38
N LYS A 120 6.08 -10.48 14.35
CA LYS A 120 5.72 -10.40 15.77
C LYS A 120 5.45 -8.95 16.20
N LEU A 121 6.31 -8.02 15.79
CA LEU A 121 6.15 -6.59 16.08
C LEU A 121 4.91 -5.97 15.43
N ARG A 122 4.48 -6.47 14.26
CA ARG A 122 3.21 -6.03 13.63
C ARG A 122 1.99 -6.55 14.40
N GLU A 123 2.04 -7.79 14.87
CA GLU A 123 0.99 -8.40 15.70
C GLU A 123 0.83 -7.66 17.04
N GLU A 124 1.94 -7.18 17.60
CA GLU A 124 1.98 -6.30 18.78
C GLU A 124 1.57 -4.84 18.50
N GLY A 125 1.20 -4.51 17.26
CA GLY A 125 0.76 -3.16 16.88
C GLY A 125 1.88 -2.11 16.74
N ARG A 126 3.16 -2.51 16.73
CA ARG A 126 4.32 -1.60 16.66
C ARG A 126 4.72 -1.18 15.24
N GLY A 127 3.87 -1.44 14.25
CA GLY A 127 4.07 -1.02 12.87
C GLY A 127 3.11 0.07 12.45
N LYS A 128 3.45 0.81 11.39
CA LYS A 128 2.49 1.71 10.75
C LYS A 128 1.28 0.89 10.30
N GLN A 129 0.14 1.11 10.95
CA GLN A 129 -1.13 0.59 10.48
C GLN A 129 -1.35 1.17 9.09
N LYS A 130 -1.50 0.31 8.09
CA LYS A 130 -1.96 0.77 6.78
C LYS A 130 -3.30 1.44 7.02
N ARG A 131 -3.38 2.75 6.78
CA ARG A 131 -4.68 3.43 6.68
C ARG A 131 -5.41 2.73 5.56
N ILE A 132 -6.39 1.89 5.91
CA ILE A 132 -7.38 1.40 4.97
C ILE A 132 -8.15 2.65 4.57
N THR A 133 -7.74 3.27 3.48
CA THR A 133 -8.48 4.37 2.90
C THR A 133 -9.77 3.77 2.39
N ASN A 134 -10.89 4.27 2.91
CA ASN A 134 -12.27 3.82 2.68
C ASN A 134 -12.69 3.79 1.18
N HIS A 135 -11.79 4.11 0.25
CA HIS A 135 -12.05 4.18 -1.17
C HIS A 135 -12.36 2.80 -1.79
N SER A 136 -11.69 1.71 -1.38
CA SER A 136 -11.98 0.35 -1.89
C SER A 136 -13.31 -0.20 -1.37
N ALA A 137 -13.62 0.02 -0.09
CA ALA A 137 -14.89 -0.37 0.52
C ALA A 137 -16.06 0.44 -0.06
N ARG A 138 -15.92 1.77 -0.15
CA ARG A 138 -16.92 2.66 -0.75
C ARG A 138 -17.19 2.30 -2.22
N LYS A 139 -16.16 2.00 -3.02
CA LYS A 139 -16.32 1.53 -4.41
C LYS A 139 -17.15 0.26 -4.50
N THR A 140 -16.89 -0.71 -3.62
CA THR A 140 -17.62 -1.98 -3.56
C THR A 140 -19.08 -1.77 -3.19
N VAL A 141 -19.37 -0.90 -2.23
CA VAL A 141 -20.74 -0.56 -1.81
C VAL A 141 -21.49 0.18 -2.93
N VAL A 142 -20.88 1.20 -3.53
CA VAL A 142 -21.47 1.93 -4.68
C VAL A 142 -21.81 0.97 -5.82
N LYS A 143 -20.90 0.04 -6.16
CA LYS A 143 -21.10 -0.96 -7.22
C LYS A 143 -22.29 -1.87 -6.89
N LYS A 144 -22.35 -2.45 -5.68
CA LYS A 144 -23.44 -3.33 -5.28
C LYS A 144 -24.80 -2.63 -5.29
N LEU A 145 -24.89 -1.43 -4.72
CA LEU A 145 -26.15 -0.67 -4.68
C LEU A 145 -26.63 -0.32 -6.09
N LYS A 146 -25.71 0.03 -7.01
CA LYS A 146 -26.02 0.28 -8.42
C LYS A 146 -26.54 -0.99 -9.11
N SER A 147 -25.88 -2.14 -8.90
CA SER A 147 -26.31 -3.43 -9.46
C SER A 147 -27.66 -3.91 -8.91
N SER A 148 -28.01 -3.51 -7.68
CA SER A 148 -29.34 -3.74 -7.08
C SER A 148 -30.41 -2.75 -7.56
N GLY A 149 -30.10 -1.88 -8.54
CA GLY A 149 -31.06 -0.95 -9.13
C GLY A 149 -31.37 0.27 -8.27
N ILE A 150 -30.60 0.53 -7.22
CA ILE A 150 -30.83 1.68 -6.34
C ILE A 150 -30.44 2.97 -7.08
N PRO A 151 -31.30 4.01 -7.09
CA PRO A 151 -31.04 5.23 -7.82
C PRO A 151 -29.81 5.98 -7.27
N LYS A 152 -29.06 6.63 -8.17
CA LYS A 152 -27.82 7.37 -7.82
C LYS A 152 -28.03 8.41 -6.71
N CYS A 153 -29.22 9.01 -6.59
CA CYS A 153 -29.54 9.95 -5.52
C CYS A 153 -29.53 9.33 -4.12
N GLU A 154 -29.92 8.06 -4.00
CA GLU A 154 -30.01 7.34 -2.73
C GLU A 154 -28.65 6.73 -2.37
N ILE A 155 -27.93 6.21 -3.36
CA ILE A 155 -26.53 5.80 -3.21
C ILE A 155 -25.68 6.97 -2.71
N LYS A 156 -25.87 8.16 -3.27
CA LYS A 156 -25.20 9.40 -2.82
C LYS A 156 -25.39 9.63 -1.32
N ILE A 157 -26.61 9.48 -0.81
CA ILE A 157 -26.94 9.67 0.62
C ILE A 157 -26.27 8.58 1.47
N ILE A 158 -26.42 7.30 1.07
CA ILE A 158 -25.88 6.13 1.79
C ILE A 158 -24.33 6.18 1.86
N THR A 159 -23.69 6.63 0.79
CA THR A 159 -22.23 6.59 0.64
C THR A 159 -21.54 7.91 1.01
N GLY A 160 -22.33 8.95 1.32
CA GLY A 160 -21.86 10.24 1.81
C GLY A 160 -21.25 11.14 0.73
N HIS A 161 -21.71 11.05 -0.53
CA HIS A 161 -21.24 11.93 -1.59
C HIS A 161 -22.01 13.26 -1.58
N THR A 162 -21.30 14.36 -1.84
CA THR A 162 -21.90 15.71 -1.92
C THR A 162 -22.67 15.93 -3.22
N SER A 163 -22.33 15.19 -4.28
CA SER A 163 -23.01 15.17 -5.58
C SER A 163 -23.24 13.75 -6.08
N ALA A 164 -24.32 13.53 -6.83
CA ALA A 164 -24.57 12.26 -7.51
C ALA A 164 -23.57 12.03 -8.66
N GLN A 165 -23.04 13.11 -9.25
CA GLN A 165 -22.00 13.06 -10.27
C GLN A 165 -20.67 12.53 -9.73
N GLY A 166 -20.39 12.77 -8.44
CA GLY A 166 -19.20 12.25 -7.76
C GLY A 166 -19.19 10.72 -7.59
N LEU A 167 -20.26 10.03 -7.98
CA LEU A 167 -20.31 8.58 -8.06
C LEU A 167 -19.67 8.03 -9.34
N ASP A 168 -19.50 8.86 -10.38
CA ASP A 168 -19.07 8.40 -11.70
C ASP A 168 -17.57 7.99 -11.71
N ASP A 169 -16.75 8.56 -10.83
CA ASP A 169 -15.35 8.13 -10.61
C ASP A 169 -15.24 6.67 -10.10
N TYR A 170 -16.35 6.12 -9.59
CA TYR A 170 -16.46 4.75 -9.11
C TYR A 170 -17.13 3.81 -10.12
N ASP A 171 -17.60 4.35 -11.25
CA ASP A 171 -18.30 3.62 -12.30
C ASP A 171 -17.29 2.90 -13.20
N SER A 172 -16.89 1.70 -12.78
CA SER A 172 -16.02 0.83 -13.59
C SER A 172 -16.76 0.15 -14.76
N GLY A 173 -18.00 0.55 -15.04
CA GLY A 173 -18.92 -0.14 -15.92
C GLY A 173 -19.50 -1.43 -15.33
N ASP A 174 -20.59 -1.92 -15.91
CA ASP A 174 -21.22 -3.19 -15.57
C ASP A 174 -20.56 -4.39 -16.30
N GLU A 175 -20.88 -5.62 -15.90
CA GLU A 175 -20.27 -6.82 -16.50
C GLU A 175 -20.57 -6.95 -18.00
N ARG A 176 -21.70 -6.41 -18.49
CA ARG A 176 -22.03 -6.43 -19.92
C ARG A 176 -21.20 -5.43 -20.71
N GLU A 177 -21.01 -4.22 -20.18
CA GLU A 177 -20.11 -3.22 -20.77
C GLU A 177 -18.68 -3.75 -20.83
N GLN A 178 -18.23 -4.42 -19.77
CA GLN A 178 -16.90 -5.04 -19.72
C GLN A 178 -16.77 -6.20 -20.71
N GLN A 179 -17.78 -7.07 -20.81
CA GLN A 179 -17.82 -8.16 -21.80
C GLN A 179 -17.86 -7.65 -23.24
N MET A 180 -18.64 -6.59 -23.50
CA MET A 180 -18.71 -5.97 -24.82
C MET A 180 -17.36 -5.40 -25.22
N ILE A 181 -16.69 -4.69 -24.31
CA ILE A 181 -15.33 -4.16 -24.54
C ILE A 181 -14.32 -5.31 -24.75
N SER A 182 -14.40 -6.39 -23.97
CA SER A 182 -13.57 -7.58 -24.15
C SER A 182 -13.75 -8.18 -25.55
N ASN A 183 -14.99 -8.44 -25.94
CA ASN A 183 -15.33 -9.00 -27.25
C ASN A 183 -14.87 -8.10 -28.42
N ILE A 184 -14.86 -6.78 -28.24
CA ILE A 184 -14.36 -5.81 -29.23
C ILE A 184 -12.83 -5.90 -29.36
N ILE A 185 -12.11 -6.05 -28.25
CA ILE A 185 -10.65 -6.23 -28.25
C ILE A 185 -10.30 -7.56 -28.93
N ASP A 186 -11.08 -8.60 -28.66
CA ASP A 186 -10.87 -9.94 -29.22
C ASP A 186 -11.18 -10.02 -30.73
N ASN A 187 -12.14 -9.24 -31.24
CA ASN A 187 -12.49 -9.17 -32.67
C ASN A 187 -11.84 -7.97 -33.39
N SER A 188 -10.53 -8.01 -33.57
CA SER A 188 -9.80 -7.05 -34.42
C SER A 188 -9.92 -7.41 -35.92
N GLY A 189 -11.09 -7.15 -36.51
CA GLY A 189 -11.27 -7.00 -37.97
C GLY A 189 -11.45 -5.53 -38.36
N PRO A 190 -11.07 -5.08 -39.56
CA PRO A 190 -11.06 -3.66 -39.91
C PRO A 190 -12.49 -3.17 -40.24
N ALA A 191 -13.22 -2.71 -39.23
CA ALA A 191 -14.52 -2.07 -39.41
C ALA A 191 -14.54 -0.68 -38.76
N THR A 192 -14.32 0.33 -39.59
CA THR A 192 -14.86 1.71 -39.52
C THR A 192 -15.24 2.23 -38.13
N SER A 193 -14.24 2.61 -37.34
CA SER A 193 -14.34 3.10 -35.95
C SER A 193 -15.21 4.35 -35.72
N ARG A 194 -15.68 5.03 -36.77
CA ARG A 194 -16.51 6.24 -36.65
C ARG A 194 -18.01 5.99 -36.47
N GLY A 195 -18.53 4.82 -36.85
CA GLY A 195 -19.97 4.54 -36.77
C GLY A 195 -20.46 4.09 -35.40
N VAL A 196 -19.60 3.46 -34.60
CA VAL A 196 -20.03 2.72 -33.39
C VAL A 196 -19.94 3.57 -32.12
N LEU A 197 -18.99 4.51 -32.04
CA LEU A 197 -18.86 5.44 -30.91
C LEU A 197 -20.05 6.41 -30.76
N SER A 198 -20.79 6.69 -31.85
CA SER A 198 -21.99 7.54 -31.80
C SER A 198 -23.20 6.83 -31.17
N GLN A 199 -23.20 5.49 -31.13
CA GLN A 199 -24.28 4.70 -30.51
C GLN A 199 -24.11 4.58 -28.99
N LEU A 200 -22.89 4.74 -28.47
CA LEU A 200 -22.63 4.68 -27.03
C LEU A 200 -22.86 6.03 -26.32
N TYR A 201 -22.79 7.15 -27.05
CA TYR A 201 -23.01 8.49 -26.48
C TYR A 201 -23.70 9.44 -27.47
N PRO A 202 -25.01 9.69 -27.35
CA PRO A 202 -25.65 10.77 -28.09
C PRO A 202 -25.15 12.12 -27.55
N VAL A 203 -24.37 12.83 -28.35
CA VAL A 203 -23.88 14.18 -28.02
C VAL A 203 -25.07 15.13 -27.84
N ARG A 204 -25.36 15.53 -26.60
CA ARG A 204 -26.08 16.78 -26.32
C ARG A 204 -25.03 17.88 -26.18
N SER A 205 -24.95 18.74 -27.18
CA SER A 205 -24.15 19.96 -27.12
C SER A 205 -24.63 20.84 -25.97
N SER A 206 -23.80 21.02 -24.94
CA SER A 206 -23.85 22.19 -24.07
C SER A 206 -22.45 22.48 -23.56
N ALA A 207 -22.02 23.73 -23.77
CA ALA A 207 -20.67 24.24 -23.56
C ALA A 207 -20.13 24.05 -22.13
N PHE A 208 -18.82 23.80 -22.04
CA PHE A 208 -18.03 23.81 -20.80
C PHE A 208 -17.97 25.21 -20.18
N PRO A 209 -18.02 25.31 -18.84
CA PRO A 209 -17.30 26.36 -18.13
C PRO A 209 -16.13 25.80 -17.32
N SER A 210 -15.07 26.58 -17.34
CA SER A 210 -13.77 26.44 -16.71
C SER A 210 -13.81 26.71 -15.19
N SER A 211 -12.82 26.13 -14.49
CA SER A 211 -12.25 26.49 -13.18
C SER A 211 -12.78 25.78 -11.92
N ALA A 212 -11.84 25.13 -11.22
CA ALA A 212 -11.99 24.63 -9.84
C ALA A 212 -11.04 25.42 -8.90
N PRO A 213 -11.39 25.55 -7.61
CA PRO A 213 -10.40 25.33 -6.57
C PRO A 213 -10.91 24.41 -5.45
N GLY A 214 -9.96 23.70 -4.83
CA GLY A 214 -10.18 22.55 -3.97
C GLY A 214 -10.85 22.80 -2.62
N HIS A 215 -11.30 21.71 -2.00
CA HIS A 215 -11.77 21.71 -0.62
C HIS A 215 -11.48 20.38 0.11
N VAL A 216 -11.09 20.51 1.38
CA VAL A 216 -10.81 19.45 2.35
C VAL A 216 -12.11 19.07 3.07
N TYR A 217 -12.33 17.79 3.40
CA TYR A 217 -13.43 17.41 4.30
C TYR A 217 -13.00 16.50 5.45
N ASN A 218 -13.35 16.97 6.65
CA ASN A 218 -13.41 16.28 7.94
C ASN A 218 -14.76 15.54 8.07
N PHE A 219 -14.79 14.39 8.74
CA PHE A 219 -16.04 13.66 9.02
C PHE A 219 -16.47 13.84 10.48
N ASN A 220 -17.58 14.54 10.72
CA ASN A 220 -18.29 14.58 12.00
C ASN A 220 -19.70 13.98 11.84
N ASN A 221 -20.16 13.22 12.84
CA ASN A 221 -21.56 12.83 13.17
C ASN A 221 -22.10 11.39 12.98
N CYS A 222 -21.30 10.33 12.75
CA CYS A 222 -21.82 8.95 12.84
C CYS A 222 -20.84 8.00 13.53
N SER A 223 -21.35 7.21 14.49
CA SER A 223 -20.66 6.05 15.06
C SER A 223 -21.28 4.79 14.47
N VAL A 224 -20.45 3.96 13.83
CA VAL A 224 -20.85 2.67 13.26
C VAL A 224 -20.11 1.57 14.02
N ALA A 225 -20.86 0.63 14.59
CA ALA A 225 -20.32 -0.56 15.23
C ALA A 225 -20.75 -1.80 14.42
N LEU A 226 -19.80 -2.69 14.15
CA LEU A 226 -20.02 -3.97 13.47
C LEU A 226 -19.78 -5.08 14.47
N ASN A 227 -20.80 -5.90 14.73
CA ASN A 227 -20.66 -7.07 15.59
C ASN A 227 -20.25 -8.31 14.77
N GLY A 228 -19.64 -9.28 15.44
CA GLY A 228 -19.05 -10.49 14.83
C GLY A 228 -20.05 -11.46 14.16
N ASP A 229 -21.33 -11.14 14.16
CA ASP A 229 -22.42 -11.87 13.52
C ASP A 229 -22.93 -11.19 12.23
N ASN A 230 -22.16 -10.22 11.68
CA ASN A 230 -22.53 -9.42 10.52
C ASN A 230 -23.79 -8.55 10.70
N SER A 231 -24.29 -8.38 11.93
CA SER A 231 -25.34 -7.40 12.22
C SER A 231 -24.76 -5.97 12.25
N VAL A 232 -25.45 -5.03 11.60
CA VAL A 232 -25.06 -3.61 11.52
C VAL A 232 -26.04 -2.78 12.32
N ILE A 233 -25.56 -2.10 13.37
CA ILE A 233 -26.36 -1.15 14.15
C ILE A 233 -25.87 0.27 13.84
N ILE A 234 -26.80 1.11 13.36
CA ILE A 234 -26.55 2.52 13.06
C ILE A 234 -27.35 3.35 14.07
N GLN A 235 -26.68 4.08 14.96
CA GLN A 235 -27.33 4.97 15.92
C GLN A 235 -27.09 6.45 15.58
N PRO A 236 -28.13 7.20 15.17
CA PRO A 236 -28.05 8.65 15.05
C PRO A 236 -28.27 9.34 16.41
N ARG A 237 -27.48 10.38 16.73
CA ARG A 237 -27.48 11.05 18.06
C ARG A 237 -28.75 11.84 18.43
N LYS A 238 -29.82 11.86 17.61
CA LYS A 238 -31.06 12.59 17.94
C LYS A 238 -32.02 11.87 18.89
N ALA A 239 -31.74 10.62 19.31
CA ALA A 239 -32.64 9.84 20.16
C ALA A 239 -32.20 9.71 21.64
N GLN A 240 -31.41 10.65 22.18
CA GLN A 240 -31.05 10.65 23.61
C GLN A 240 -31.91 11.56 24.49
N ALA A 241 -33.02 12.09 23.96
CA ALA A 241 -33.94 12.93 24.74
C ALA A 241 -35.41 12.65 24.40
N LEU A 242 -35.89 11.42 24.67
CA LEU A 242 -37.22 11.19 25.27
C LEU A 242 -37.37 9.71 25.66
N ALA A 243 -38.15 9.50 26.70
CA ALA A 243 -38.25 8.29 27.50
C ALA A 243 -38.71 7.00 26.78
N ARG A 244 -38.34 5.87 27.40
CA ARG A 244 -39.04 4.58 27.48
C ARG A 244 -40.07 4.30 26.37
N SER A 245 -39.65 3.61 25.33
CA SER A 245 -40.53 2.77 24.51
C SER A 245 -39.66 1.74 23.79
N THR A 246 -40.05 0.48 23.86
CA THR A 246 -39.40 -0.67 23.23
C THR A 246 -39.09 -0.41 21.75
N PRO A 247 -37.90 -0.79 21.23
CA PRO A 247 -37.64 -0.68 19.81
C PRO A 247 -38.51 -1.66 19.04
N GLU A 248 -39.31 -1.15 18.10
CA GLU A 248 -40.00 -1.97 17.10
C GLU A 248 -38.97 -2.76 16.29
N LYS A 249 -39.14 -4.08 16.31
CA LYS A 249 -38.31 -5.05 15.61
C LYS A 249 -38.75 -5.07 14.16
N ILE A 250 -38.04 -4.38 13.27
CA ILE A 250 -38.23 -4.57 11.82
C ILE A 250 -37.53 -5.88 11.45
N VAL A 251 -38.33 -6.94 11.28
CA VAL A 251 -37.89 -8.25 10.76
C VAL A 251 -38.06 -8.23 9.25
N ILE A 252 -36.96 -8.30 8.51
CA ILE A 252 -36.99 -8.62 7.08
C ILE A 252 -37.02 -10.14 7.01
N GLN A 253 -38.14 -10.73 6.59
CA GLN A 253 -38.25 -12.16 6.32
C GLN A 253 -37.71 -12.46 4.93
N ASP A 254 -36.67 -13.28 4.86
CA ASP A 254 -36.23 -13.90 3.61
C ASP A 254 -37.31 -14.89 3.17
N SER A 255 -37.92 -14.63 2.01
CA SER A 255 -38.78 -15.61 1.34
C SER A 255 -37.91 -16.42 0.39
N GLU A 256 -37.57 -17.64 0.82
CA GLU A 256 -37.11 -18.70 -0.07
C GLU A 256 -38.24 -19.04 -1.05
N SER A 257 -37.97 -18.98 -2.35
CA SER A 257 -38.86 -19.56 -3.36
C SER A 257 -38.33 -20.94 -3.76
N LYS A 258 -39.19 -21.95 -3.62
CA LYS A 258 -39.19 -23.15 -4.46
C LYS A 258 -39.44 -22.78 -5.91
#